data_AF-A0A952EUA1-F1
#
_entry.id   AF-A0A952EUA1-F1
#
_cell.length_a   1.000
_cell.length_b   1.000
_cell.length_c   1.000
_cell.angle_alpha   90.00
_cell.angle_beta   90.00
_cell.angle_gamma   90.00
#
_symmetry.space_group_name_H-M   'P 1'
#
loop_
_entity.id
_entity.type
_entity.pdbx_description
1 polymer ?
#
loop_
_entity_poly.entity_id
_entity_poly.type
_entity_poly.pdbx_seq_one_letter_code
_entity_poly.pdbx_strand_id
1 'polypeptide(L)' 'MRHDTIVVPETMSPAQVRALAERKAQAQVGDDDMVAFLHLHGSRPVGGEHGTEVEWRYSYQVIPPGGPADDTAG' A
#
# COMPACT_ATOMS: atom_id res chain seq x y z
N MET A 1 10.07 5.45 -3.33
CA MET A 1 8.96 5.13 -2.41
C MET A 1 7.64 5.44 -3.11
N ARG A 2 6.67 4.52 -3.09
CA ARG A 2 5.35 4.67 -3.72
C ARG A 2 4.29 5.01 -2.67
N HIS A 3 3.24 5.71 -3.09
CA HIS A 3 2.11 6.14 -2.26
C HIS A 3 0.81 5.72 -2.93
N ASP A 4 -0.15 5.26 -2.16
CA ASP A 4 -1.43 4.78 -2.67
C ASP A 4 -2.51 4.90 -1.57
N THR A 5 -3.77 4.63 -1.94
CA THR A 5 -4.90 4.64 -1.03
C THR A 5 -5.75 3.38 -1.15
N ILE A 6 -6.42 3.03 -0.05
CA ILE A 6 -7.37 1.94 -0.02
C ILE A 6 -8.62 2.34 0.75
N VAL A 7 -9.78 2.08 0.15
CA VAL A 7 -11.07 2.27 0.79
C VAL A 7 -11.51 0.94 1.39
N VAL A 8 -11.87 0.97 2.67
CA VAL A 8 -12.28 -0.20 3.45
C VAL A 8 -13.40 0.21 4.41
N PRO A 9 -14.18 -0.76 4.92
CA PRO A 9 -15.11 -0.51 6.02
C PRO A 9 -14.38 0.00 7.27
N GLU A 10 -14.99 0.93 8.01
CA GLU A 10 -14.46 1.47 9.28
C GLU A 10 -14.22 0.37 10.35
N THR A 11 -14.95 -0.73 10.25
CA THR A 11 -14.86 -1.88 11.17
C THR A 11 -13.57 -2.68 10.98
N MET A 12 -12.85 -2.47 9.87
CA MET A 12 -11.62 -3.18 9.58
C MET A 12 -10.46 -2.62 10.42
N SER A 13 -9.80 -3.50 11.18
CA SER A 13 -8.67 -3.11 12.04
C SER A 13 -7.45 -2.68 11.21
N PRO A 14 -6.58 -1.80 11.75
CA PRO A 14 -5.38 -1.35 11.02
C PRO A 14 -4.48 -2.50 10.54
N ALA A 15 -4.41 -3.60 11.28
CA ALA A 15 -3.65 -4.79 10.87
C ALA A 15 -4.25 -5.47 9.63
N GLN A 16 -5.58 -5.58 9.57
CA GLN A 16 -6.28 -6.11 8.40
C GLN A 16 -6.16 -5.17 7.19
N VAL A 17 -6.26 -3.86 7.41
CA VAL A 17 -6.03 -2.86 6.35
C VAL A 17 -4.61 -2.97 5.80
N ARG A 18 -3.60 -3.12 6.67
CA ARG A 18 -2.21 -3.30 6.26
C ARG A 18 -2.03 -4.53 5.38
N ALA A 19 -2.57 -5.68 5.80
CA ALA A 19 -2.48 -6.93 5.04
C ALA A 19 -3.22 -6.84 3.69
N LEU A 20 -4.33 -6.10 3.62
CA LEU A 20 -5.03 -5.85 2.37
C LEU A 20 -4.23 -4.91 1.45
N ALA A 21 -3.68 -3.83 1.98
CA ALA A 21 -2.84 -2.88 1.24
C ALA A 21 -1.57 -3.56 0.70
N GLU A 22 -0.94 -4.46 1.47
CA GLU A 22 0.22 -5.22 1.04
C GLU A 22 -0.12 -6.14 -0.14
N ARG A 23 -1.21 -6.91 -0.05
CA ARG A 23 -1.67 -7.77 -1.15
C ARG A 23 -2.02 -6.97 -2.40
N LYS A 24 -2.71 -5.84 -2.26
CA LYS A 24 -3.07 -4.95 -3.38
C LYS A 24 -1.83 -4.31 -4.00
N ALA A 25 -0.85 -3.90 -3.19
CA ALA A 25 0.40 -3.34 -3.68
C ALA A 25 1.23 -4.42 -4.40
N GLN A 26 1.30 -5.64 -3.85
CA GLN A 26 2.01 -6.75 -4.45
C GLN A 26 1.42 -7.16 -5.81
N ALA A 27 0.09 -7.08 -5.97
CA ALA A 27 -0.57 -7.34 -7.25
C ALA A 27 -0.33 -6.24 -8.32
N GLN A 28 0.25 -5.09 -7.93
CA GLN A 28 0.53 -3.97 -8.84
C GLN A 28 2.01 -3.86 -9.25
N VAL A 29 2.89 -4.67 -8.67
CA VAL A 29 4.32 -4.70 -9.02
C VAL A 29 4.60 -5.89 -9.94
N GLY A 30 5.78 -5.91 -10.58
CA GLY A 30 6.16 -7.03 -11.45
C GLY A 30 6.22 -8.36 -10.67
N ASP A 31 6.08 -9.48 -11.36
CA ASP A 31 6.06 -10.82 -10.73
C ASP A 31 7.28 -11.11 -9.85
N ASP A 32 8.44 -10.53 -10.17
CA ASP A 32 9.68 -10.70 -9.41
C ASP A 32 9.95 -9.57 -8.39
N ASP A 33 9.16 -8.49 -8.42
CA ASP A 33 9.30 -7.35 -7.51
C ASP A 33 8.63 -7.65 -6.17
N MET A 34 9.22 -7.21 -5.06
CA MET A 34 8.63 -7.35 -3.72
C MET A 34 8.21 -6.01 -3.13
N VAL A 35 7.02 -5.98 -2.52
CA VAL A 35 6.58 -4.87 -1.68
C VAL A 35 7.17 -5.00 -0.28
N ALA A 36 7.86 -3.96 0.19
CA ALA A 36 8.44 -3.89 1.52
C ALA A 36 8.16 -2.56 2.21
N PHE A 37 8.36 -2.54 3.53
CA PHE A 37 8.25 -1.34 4.38
C PHE A 37 6.90 -0.61 4.23
N LEU A 38 5.80 -1.35 4.06
CA LEU A 38 4.47 -0.75 3.96
C LEU A 38 4.09 -0.09 5.29
N HIS A 39 3.77 1.20 5.20
CA HIS A 39 3.39 2.04 6.32
C HIS A 39 2.02 2.66 6.09
N LEU A 40 1.14 2.59 7.10
CA LEU A 40 -0.16 3.25 7.12
C LEU A 40 -0.01 4.62 7.79
N HIS A 41 -0.41 5.70 7.11
CA HIS A 41 -0.29 7.06 7.63
C HIS A 41 -1.49 7.50 8.46
N GLY A 42 -2.68 7.01 8.10
CA GLY A 42 -3.93 7.35 8.76
C GLY A 42 -5.10 7.34 7.78
N SER A 43 -6.32 7.29 8.34
CA SER A 43 -7.55 7.24 7.58
C SER A 43 -8.34 8.54 7.62
N ARG A 44 -9.20 8.72 6.61
CA ARG A 44 -10.26 9.73 6.60
C ARG A 44 -11.59 9.09 6.19
N PRO A 45 -12.72 9.53 6.76
CA PRO A 45 -14.02 9.11 6.27
C PRO A 45 -14.22 9.61 4.84
N VAL A 46 -14.75 8.77 3.96
CA VAL A 46 -15.03 9.12 2.56
C VAL A 46 -16.51 9.02 2.20
N GLY A 47 -17.37 8.62 3.15
CA GLY A 47 -18.82 8.71 2.99
C GLY A 47 -19.37 7.77 1.92
N GLY A 48 -19.03 6.47 2.03
CA GLY A 48 -19.56 5.40 1.18
C GLY A 48 -21.07 5.26 1.18
N GLU A 49 -21.61 4.25 0.48
CA GLU A 49 -23.07 4.00 0.35
C GLU A 49 -23.81 3.98 1.71
N HIS A 50 -23.13 3.56 2.78
CA HIS A 50 -23.65 3.57 4.15
C HIS A 50 -22.96 4.59 5.09
N GLY A 51 -22.07 5.45 4.57
CA GLY A 51 -21.32 6.42 5.36
C GLY A 51 -20.21 5.83 6.23
N THR A 52 -19.97 4.52 6.18
CA THR A 52 -19.05 3.78 7.06
C THR A 52 -17.71 3.44 6.40
N GLU A 53 -17.46 3.96 5.20
CA GLU A 53 -16.20 3.71 4.49
C GLU A 53 -15.13 4.75 4.86
N VAL A 54 -13.93 4.24 5.09
CA VAL A 54 -12.74 5.05 5.37
C VAL A 54 -11.67 4.79 4.31
N GLU A 55 -11.06 5.86 3.84
CA GLU A 55 -9.88 5.80 2.99
C GLU A 55 -8.62 5.85 3.85
N TRP A 56 -7.76 4.86 3.70
CA TRP A 56 -6.44 4.80 4.31
C TRP A 56 -5.37 5.19 3.31
N ARG A 57 -4.47 6.10 3.71
CA ARG A 57 -3.26 6.45 2.95
C ARG A 57 -2.12 5.56 3.39
N TYR A 58 -1.40 4.99 2.44
CA TYR A 58 -0.24 4.14 2.72
C TYR A 58 0.91 4.40 1.75
N SER A 59 2.12 4.07 2.21
CA SER A 59 3.33 4.15 1.41
C SER A 59 4.12 2.86 1.51
N TYR A 60 4.82 2.49 0.44
CA TYR A 60 5.60 1.27 0.39
C TYR A 60 6.84 1.43 -0.50
N GLN A 61 7.79 0.51 -0.36
CA GLN A 61 8.92 0.37 -1.26
C GLN A 61 8.69 -0.83 -2.17
N VAL A 62 9.15 -0.72 -3.40
CA VAL A 62 9.24 -1.83 -4.35
C VAL A 62 10.71 -2.19 -4.43
N ILE A 63 11.04 -3.44 -4.14
CA ILE A 63 12.38 -3.98 -4.19
C ILE A 63 12.45 -4.91 -5.40
N PRO A 64 13.18 -4.54 -6.47
CA PRO A 64 13.36 -5.42 -7.61
C PRO A 64 14.25 -6.62 -7.25
N PRO A 65 14.13 -7.72 -8.00
CA PRO A 65 15.02 -8.86 -7.85
C PRO A 65 16.46 -8.42 -8.19
N GLY A 66 17.37 -8.52 -7.22
CA GLY A 66 18.79 -8.15 -7.40
C GLY A 66 19.27 -6.88 -6.70
N GLY A 67 18.40 -6.21 -5.94
CA GLY A 67 18.74 -4.94 -5.26
C GLY A 67 18.60 -3.73 -6.18
N PRO A 68 18.78 -2.50 -5.68
CA PRO A 68 18.69 -1.32 -6.53
C PRO A 68 19.72 -1.48 -7.65
N ALA A 69 19.26 -1.47 -8.91
CA ALA A 69 20.14 -1.30 -10.04
C ALA A 69 20.88 0.03 -9.81
N ASP A 70 22.14 -0.06 -9.39
CA ASP A 70 23.06 1.05 -9.36
C ASP A 70 23.35 1.42 -10.81
N ASP A 71 22.46 2.21 -11.41
CA ASP A 71 22.73 2.94 -12.64
C ASP A 71 23.55 4.18 -12.28
N THR A 72 24.80 3.97 -11.87
CA THR A 72 25.81 5.02 -11.84
C THR A 72 26.83 4.74 -12.95
N ALA A 73 26.43 5.00 -14.18
CA ALA A 73 27.35 5.32 -15.27
C ALA A 73 27.24 6.81 -15.57
N GLY A 74 28.22 7.59 -15.09
CA GLY A 74 28.41 9.00 -15.37
C GLY A 74 29.86 9.40 -15.18
#